data_AF-A0A542DVG2-F1
#
_entry.id   AF-A0A542DVG2-F1
#
_cell.length_a   1.000
_cell.length_b   1.000
_cell.length_c   1.000
_cell.angle_alpha   90.00
_cell.angle_beta   90.00
_cell.angle_gamma   90.00
#
_symmetry.space_group_name_H-M   'P 1'
#
loop_
_entity.id
_entity.type
_entity.pdbx_description
1 polymer ?
#
loop_
_entity_poly.entity_id
_entity_poly.type
_entity_poly.pdbx_seq_one_letter_code
_entity_poly.pdbx_strand_id
1 'polypeptide(L)'
;MSASTAPRRAGSVRLARLGRSSEYAGHGLVLAALVVLAPVGLLLCGIAAGGSLPWWTLLLAPLLLLVVPRTGTLLPGGVAALLVALWVVTVPGPVTWWALPAAACLLLLHLAAAALASTPTTLTWPAASVRRWGRRTGAVVGATAVVAAAVDLVHRVAVPGSVAVGALALVVVAAWPWVARTPGGD
;
A
#
# COMPACT_ATOMS: atom_id res chain seq x y z
N MET A 1 -24.42 32.62 52.84
CA MET A 1 -24.73 31.98 51.53
C MET A 1 -23.51 31.16 51.12
N SER A 2 -23.50 29.86 51.44
CA SER A 2 -22.40 28.96 51.09
C SER A 2 -22.67 28.30 49.74
N ALA A 3 -21.84 28.60 48.74
CA ALA A 3 -21.92 27.97 47.43
C ALA A 3 -21.36 26.55 47.53
N SER A 4 -22.24 25.57 47.36
CA SER A 4 -21.90 24.16 47.21
C SER A 4 -21.22 23.93 45.86
N THR A 5 -19.89 23.81 45.87
CA THR A 5 -19.09 23.38 44.71
C THR A 5 -19.17 21.86 44.58
N ALA A 6 -20.12 21.39 43.77
CA ALA A 6 -20.21 19.98 43.40
C ALA A 6 -19.01 19.56 42.49
N PRO A 7 -18.33 18.42 42.76
CA PRO A 7 -17.22 17.96 41.95
C PRO A 7 -17.71 17.51 40.56
N ARG A 8 -17.33 18.29 39.54
CA ARG A 8 -17.76 18.12 38.16
C ARG A 8 -16.94 17.03 37.45
N ARG A 9 -17.60 15.91 37.12
CA ARG A 9 -17.39 15.04 35.93
C ARG A 9 -15.95 14.71 35.47
N ALA A 10 -15.02 14.39 36.38
CA ALA A 10 -13.69 13.90 35.97
C ALA A 10 -13.71 12.46 35.39
N GLY A 11 -14.69 11.64 35.77
CA GLY A 11 -14.76 10.22 35.38
C GLY A 11 -15.14 9.95 33.92
N SER A 12 -16.03 10.76 33.34
CA SER A 12 -16.52 10.56 31.96
C SER A 12 -15.43 10.83 30.91
N VAL A 13 -14.47 11.70 31.22
CA VAL A 13 -13.36 12.04 30.31
C VAL A 13 -12.33 10.90 30.23
N ARG A 14 -12.07 10.18 31.34
CA ARG A 14 -11.12 9.05 31.35
C ARG A 14 -11.66 7.82 30.61
N LEU A 15 -12.93 7.47 30.81
CA LEU A 15 -13.54 6.32 30.11
C LEU A 15 -13.61 6.54 28.60
N ALA A 16 -13.95 7.76 28.16
CA ALA A 16 -13.93 8.13 26.74
C ALA A 16 -12.50 8.14 26.14
N ARG A 17 -11.45 8.27 26.96
CA ARG A 17 -10.04 8.23 26.50
C ARG A 17 -9.54 6.79 26.37
N LEU A 18 -9.94 5.91 27.29
CA LEU A 18 -9.58 4.49 27.28
C LEU A 18 -10.26 3.74 26.12
N GLY A 19 -11.57 3.96 25.89
CA GLY A 19 -12.27 3.32 24.76
C GLY A 19 -11.72 3.70 23.39
N ARG A 20 -11.24 4.95 23.25
CA ARG A 20 -10.57 5.42 22.04
C ARG A 20 -9.21 4.75 21.83
N SER A 21 -8.47 4.46 22.91
CA SER A 21 -7.15 3.84 22.82
C SER A 21 -7.15 2.41 22.26
N SER A 22 -8.20 1.62 22.51
CA SER A 22 -8.33 0.26 21.96
C SER A 22 -8.69 0.24 20.47
N GLU A 23 -9.51 1.21 20.02
CA GLU A 23 -9.81 1.36 18.60
C GLU A 23 -8.56 1.76 17.79
N TYR A 24 -7.65 2.54 18.40
CA TYR A 24 -6.39 2.92 17.75
C TYR A 24 -5.38 1.77 17.63
N ALA A 25 -5.30 0.92 18.66
CA ALA A 25 -4.45 -0.26 18.62
C ALA A 25 -4.87 -1.22 17.48
N GLY A 26 -6.18 -1.37 17.25
CA GLY A 26 -6.71 -2.21 16.17
C GLY A 26 -6.30 -1.75 14.77
N HIS A 27 -6.36 -0.45 14.48
CA HIS A 27 -6.01 0.08 13.16
C HIS A 27 -4.51 -0.07 12.85
N GLY A 28 -3.64 0.18 13.84
CA GLY A 28 -2.20 -0.01 13.68
C GLY A 28 -1.84 -1.47 13.42
N LEU A 29 -2.49 -2.41 14.12
CA LEU A 29 -2.32 -3.84 13.92
C LEU A 29 -2.77 -4.30 12.53
N VAL A 30 -3.91 -3.80 12.03
CA VAL A 30 -4.38 -4.12 10.67
C VAL A 30 -3.41 -3.62 9.61
N LEU A 31 -2.92 -2.38 9.73
CA LEU A 31 -1.95 -1.84 8.79
C LEU A 31 -0.61 -2.58 8.84
N ALA A 32 -0.11 -2.92 10.04
CA ALA A 32 1.10 -3.73 10.18
C ALA A 32 0.92 -5.14 9.60
N ALA A 33 -0.25 -5.75 9.81
CA ALA A 33 -0.59 -7.03 9.21
C ALA A 33 -0.61 -6.93 7.67
N LEU A 34 -1.17 -5.87 7.09
CA LEU A 34 -1.18 -5.66 5.64
C LEU A 34 0.24 -5.50 5.07
N VAL A 35 1.14 -4.80 5.77
CA VAL A 35 2.56 -4.68 5.37
C VAL A 35 3.25 -6.05 5.29
N VAL A 36 2.86 -7.00 6.14
CA VAL A 36 3.43 -8.36 6.16
C VAL A 36 2.72 -9.29 5.17
N LEU A 37 1.39 -9.27 5.15
CA LEU A 37 0.55 -10.17 4.35
C LEU A 37 0.62 -9.86 2.85
N ALA A 38 0.78 -8.59 2.45
CA ALA A 38 0.89 -8.22 1.05
C ALA A 38 2.10 -8.87 0.35
N PRO A 39 3.34 -8.76 0.88
CA PRO A 39 4.49 -9.51 0.37
C PRO A 39 4.26 -11.01 0.29
N VAL A 40 3.66 -11.61 1.32
CA VAL A 40 3.34 -13.05 1.34
C VAL A 40 2.38 -13.39 0.20
N GLY A 41 1.32 -12.61 0.01
CA GLY A 41 0.39 -12.77 -1.10
C GLY A 41 1.07 -12.67 -2.47
N LEU A 42 2.02 -11.75 -2.64
CA LEU A 42 2.83 -11.64 -3.87
C LEU A 42 3.68 -12.88 -4.10
N LEU A 43 4.35 -13.40 -3.06
CA LEU A 43 5.16 -14.63 -3.16
C LEU A 43 4.29 -15.82 -3.56
N LEU A 44 3.10 -15.94 -2.98
CA LEU A 44 2.14 -16.99 -3.35
C LEU A 44 1.68 -16.86 -4.81
N CYS A 45 1.46 -15.63 -5.30
CA CYS A 45 1.16 -15.38 -6.71
C CYS A 45 2.33 -15.81 -7.61
N GLY A 46 3.57 -15.55 -7.20
CA GLY A 46 4.77 -15.94 -7.96
C GLY A 46 4.91 -17.46 -8.07
N ILE A 47 4.69 -18.20 -6.97
CA ILE A 47 4.66 -19.67 -6.98
C ILE A 47 3.54 -20.18 -7.89
N ALA A 48 2.35 -19.61 -7.78
CA ALA A 48 1.19 -20.02 -8.57
C ALA A 48 1.34 -19.71 -10.07
N ALA A 49 2.20 -18.74 -10.41
CA ALA A 49 2.62 -18.44 -11.78
C ALA A 49 3.74 -19.38 -12.30
N GLY A 50 4.12 -20.40 -11.53
CA GLY A 50 5.17 -21.37 -11.89
C GLY A 50 6.58 -20.91 -11.55
N GLY A 51 6.74 -19.84 -10.78
CA GLY A 51 8.03 -19.36 -10.31
C GLY A 51 8.58 -20.16 -9.12
N SER A 52 9.90 -20.11 -8.94
CA SER A 52 10.57 -20.72 -7.79
C SER A 52 11.06 -19.65 -6.81
N LEU A 53 10.98 -19.93 -5.52
CA LEU A 53 11.48 -19.01 -4.48
C LEU A 53 12.95 -19.32 -4.18
N PRO A 54 13.89 -18.39 -4.42
CA PRO A 54 15.28 -18.59 -4.04
C PRO A 54 15.41 -18.54 -2.51
N TRP A 55 16.36 -19.29 -1.94
CA TRP A 55 16.53 -19.42 -0.48
C TRP A 55 16.65 -18.08 0.27
N TRP A 56 17.20 -17.05 -0.39
CA TRP A 56 17.36 -15.71 0.21
C TRP A 56 16.04 -14.99 0.44
N THR A 57 14.91 -15.46 -0.12
CA THR A 57 13.57 -14.94 0.21
C THR A 57 13.23 -15.09 1.68
N LEU A 58 13.88 -16.00 2.42
CA LEU A 58 13.79 -16.08 3.87
C LEU A 58 14.26 -14.78 4.56
N LEU A 59 15.14 -14.02 3.93
CA LEU A 59 15.61 -12.72 4.42
C LEU A 59 14.54 -11.62 4.31
N LEU A 60 13.45 -11.81 3.53
CA LEU A 60 12.33 -10.88 3.50
C LEU A 60 11.58 -10.83 4.82
N ALA A 61 11.48 -11.94 5.56
CA ALA A 61 10.77 -11.97 6.84
C ALA A 61 11.35 -10.96 7.87
N PRO A 62 12.66 -10.98 8.21
CA PRO A 62 13.23 -9.99 9.11
C PRO A 62 13.21 -8.58 8.50
N LEU A 63 13.34 -8.44 7.18
CA LEU A 63 13.26 -7.13 6.51
C LEU A 63 11.86 -6.49 6.66
N LEU A 64 10.80 -7.27 6.51
CA LEU A 64 9.41 -6.82 6.68
C LEU A 64 9.10 -6.46 8.13
N LEU A 65 9.64 -7.22 9.09
CA LEU A 65 9.57 -6.87 10.52
C LEU A 65 10.23 -5.50 10.81
N LEU A 66 11.30 -5.15 10.08
CA LEU A 66 11.98 -3.85 10.20
C LEU A 66 11.23 -2.71 9.51
N VAL A 67 10.35 -2.98 8.54
CA VAL A 67 9.51 -1.97 7.86
C VAL A 67 8.51 -1.36 8.84
N VAL A 68 7.87 -2.19 9.66
CA VAL A 68 6.78 -1.77 10.56
C VAL A 68 7.17 -0.61 11.48
N PRO A 69 8.33 -0.62 12.17
CA PRO A 69 8.75 0.49 13.03
C PRO A 69 9.40 1.67 12.28
N ARG A 70 9.70 1.55 10.98
CA ARG A 70 10.51 2.54 10.22
C ARG A 70 9.84 3.04 8.95
N THR A 71 8.56 3.38 9.05
CA THR A 71 7.74 3.85 7.92
C THR A 71 8.17 5.21 7.36
N GLY A 72 8.96 6.00 8.10
CA GLY A 72 9.57 7.25 7.63
C GLY A 72 10.85 7.09 6.80
N THR A 73 11.25 5.87 6.44
CA THR A 73 12.48 5.58 5.69
C THR A 73 12.17 5.11 4.26
N LEU A 74 13.18 5.03 3.40
CA LEU A 74 13.06 4.48 2.04
C LEU A 74 12.83 2.95 2.01
N LEU A 75 12.81 2.29 3.18
CA LEU A 75 12.71 0.83 3.32
C LEU A 75 11.47 0.22 2.64
N PRO A 76 10.24 0.76 2.76
CA PRO A 76 9.06 0.19 2.09
C PRO A 76 9.19 0.23 0.57
N GLY A 77 9.78 1.31 0.03
CA GLY A 77 10.06 1.44 -1.40
C GLY A 77 11.11 0.41 -1.87
N GLY A 78 12.18 0.22 -1.08
CA GLY A 78 13.18 -0.80 -1.34
C GLY A 78 12.61 -2.22 -1.32
N VAL A 79 11.73 -2.53 -0.38
CA VAL A 79 11.01 -3.82 -0.30
C VAL A 79 10.11 -4.02 -1.52
N ALA A 80 9.32 -3.01 -1.90
CA ALA A 80 8.47 -3.10 -3.08
C ALA A 80 9.29 -3.33 -4.36
N ALA A 81 10.41 -2.60 -4.53
CA ALA A 81 11.32 -2.79 -5.65
C ALA A 81 11.94 -4.19 -5.67
N LEU A 82 12.36 -4.71 -4.50
CA LEU A 82 12.89 -6.07 -4.36
C LEU A 82 11.84 -7.13 -4.72
N LEU A 83 10.58 -6.95 -4.33
CA LEU A 83 9.49 -7.87 -4.68
C LEU A 83 9.17 -7.86 -6.18
N VAL A 84 9.24 -6.70 -6.83
CA VAL A 84 9.12 -6.59 -8.29
C VAL A 84 10.31 -7.27 -8.99
N ALA A 85 11.54 -7.02 -8.53
CA ALA A 85 12.72 -7.67 -9.08
C ALA A 85 12.64 -9.20 -8.92
N LEU A 86 12.19 -9.67 -7.76
CA LEU A 86 11.95 -11.08 -7.51
C LEU A 86 10.94 -11.65 -8.50
N TRP A 87 9.79 -10.98 -8.70
CA TRP A 87 8.78 -11.39 -9.68
C TRP A 87 9.37 -11.54 -11.08
N VAL A 88 10.13 -10.55 -11.54
CA VAL A 88 10.73 -10.55 -12.90
C VAL A 88 11.75 -11.68 -13.06
N VAL A 89 12.50 -12.02 -12.02
CA VAL A 89 13.54 -13.07 -12.09
C VAL A 89 12.95 -14.47 -11.95
N THR A 90 11.91 -14.64 -11.14
CA THR A 90 11.42 -15.98 -10.77
C THR A 90 10.22 -16.43 -11.59
N VAL A 91 9.38 -15.53 -12.09
CA VAL A 91 8.16 -15.88 -12.83
C VAL A 91 8.47 -16.01 -14.31
N PRO A 92 8.20 -17.18 -14.93
CA PRO A 92 8.42 -17.37 -16.36
C PRO A 92 7.41 -16.55 -17.18
N GLY A 93 7.92 -15.59 -17.94
CA GLY A 93 7.14 -14.76 -18.85
C GLY A 93 6.63 -13.47 -18.18
N PRO A 94 6.64 -12.33 -18.91
CA PRO A 94 6.34 -11.02 -18.34
C PRO A 94 4.85 -10.80 -18.01
N VAL A 95 3.95 -11.63 -18.58
CA VAL A 95 2.49 -11.45 -18.45
C VAL A 95 1.85 -12.79 -18.11
N THR A 96 1.55 -12.97 -16.83
CA THR A 96 0.69 -14.05 -16.33
C THR A 96 -0.55 -13.43 -15.71
N TRP A 97 -1.67 -14.16 -15.66
CA TRP A 97 -2.89 -13.66 -15.04
C TRP A 97 -2.71 -13.37 -13.53
N TRP A 98 -1.70 -13.99 -12.91
CA TRP A 98 -1.25 -13.74 -11.54
C TRP A 98 -0.55 -12.39 -11.34
N ALA A 99 -0.14 -11.70 -12.42
CA ALA A 99 0.44 -10.36 -12.32
C ALA A 99 -0.55 -9.34 -11.73
N LEU A 100 -1.85 -9.52 -11.99
CA LEU A 100 -2.91 -8.67 -11.44
C LEU A 100 -3.00 -8.74 -9.91
N PRO A 101 -3.21 -9.93 -9.28
CA PRO A 101 -3.21 -10.01 -7.83
C PRO A 101 -1.85 -9.66 -7.21
N ALA A 102 -0.72 -9.95 -7.88
CA ALA A 102 0.60 -9.52 -7.40
C ALA A 102 0.74 -7.99 -7.36
N ALA A 103 0.27 -7.28 -8.39
CA ALA A 103 0.23 -5.82 -8.41
C ALA A 103 -0.69 -5.27 -7.30
N ALA A 104 -1.84 -5.93 -7.05
CA ALA A 104 -2.72 -5.56 -5.94
C ALA A 104 -2.02 -5.71 -4.58
N CYS A 105 -1.24 -6.77 -4.38
CA CYS A 105 -0.40 -6.94 -3.19
C CYS A 105 0.63 -5.81 -3.04
N LEU A 106 1.37 -5.44 -4.10
CA LEU A 106 2.31 -4.32 -4.04
C LEU A 106 1.63 -3.00 -3.70
N LEU A 107 0.44 -2.78 -4.26
CA LEU A 107 -0.33 -1.59 -3.96
C LEU A 107 -0.78 -1.59 -2.49
N LEU A 108 -1.30 -2.72 -1.98
CA LEU A 108 -1.67 -2.86 -0.57
C LEU A 108 -0.48 -2.60 0.36
N LEU A 109 0.71 -3.13 0.03
CA LEU A 109 1.94 -2.86 0.78
C LEU A 109 2.26 -1.36 0.79
N HIS A 110 2.26 -0.72 -0.37
CA HIS A 110 2.57 0.71 -0.50
C HIS A 110 1.58 1.57 0.28
N LEU A 111 0.29 1.25 0.17
CA LEU A 111 -0.79 1.93 0.85
C LEU A 111 -0.72 1.76 2.37
N ALA A 112 -0.48 0.54 2.85
CA ALA A 112 -0.33 0.27 4.27
C ALA A 112 0.90 0.99 4.84
N ALA A 113 2.03 0.97 4.12
CA ALA A 113 3.24 1.70 4.50
C ALA A 113 3.03 3.22 4.51
N ALA A 114 2.38 3.78 3.49
CA ALA A 114 2.06 5.20 3.42
C ALA A 114 1.08 5.63 4.51
N ALA A 115 0.07 4.80 4.83
CA ALA A 115 -0.86 5.05 5.92
C ALA A 115 -0.14 5.03 7.28
N LEU A 116 0.74 4.07 7.52
CA LEU A 116 1.57 4.01 8.72
C LEU A 116 2.57 5.17 8.83
N ALA A 117 3.08 5.68 7.70
CA ALA A 117 3.96 6.84 7.68
C ALA A 117 3.21 8.16 7.96
N SER A 118 1.94 8.23 7.55
CA SER A 118 1.10 9.43 7.69
C SER A 118 0.25 9.45 8.96
N THR A 119 0.17 8.35 9.72
CA THR A 119 -0.34 8.36 11.09
C THR A 119 0.68 9.04 12.01
N PRO A 120 0.40 10.25 12.54
CA PRO A 120 1.13 10.72 13.71
C PRO A 120 0.84 9.70 14.81
N THR A 121 1.84 9.33 15.60
CA THR A 121 1.69 8.38 16.73
C THR A 121 0.64 8.81 17.77
N THR A 122 -0.04 9.95 17.57
CA THR A 122 -0.99 10.58 18.49
C THR A 122 -2.30 11.10 17.88
N LEU A 123 -2.61 10.95 16.58
CA LEU A 123 -3.83 11.57 16.01
C LEU A 123 -4.74 10.64 15.17
N THR A 124 -6.05 10.81 15.42
CA THR A 124 -7.18 10.17 14.73
C THR A 124 -7.25 10.53 13.26
N TRP A 125 -7.58 9.55 12.42
CA TRP A 125 -7.96 9.79 11.02
C TRP A 125 -9.44 10.16 10.93
N PRO A 126 -9.79 11.34 10.42
CA PRO A 126 -11.17 11.67 10.10
C PRO A 126 -11.70 10.67 9.06
N ALA A 127 -12.93 10.19 9.21
CA ALA A 127 -13.58 9.28 8.25
C ALA A 127 -13.61 9.85 6.81
N ALA A 128 -13.65 11.17 6.68
CA ALA A 128 -13.54 11.87 5.40
C ALA A 128 -12.16 11.64 4.73
N SER A 129 -11.07 11.60 5.49
CA SER A 129 -9.72 11.32 5.00
C SER A 129 -9.59 9.88 4.51
N VAL A 130 -10.15 8.92 5.26
CA VAL A 130 -10.20 7.51 4.86
C VAL A 130 -10.98 7.32 3.56
N ARG A 131 -12.16 7.96 3.43
CA ARG A 131 -12.95 7.91 2.18
C ARG A 131 -12.23 8.55 1.00
N ARG A 132 -11.59 9.70 1.19
CA ARG A 132 -10.82 10.38 0.13
C ARG A 132 -9.63 9.54 -0.32
N TRP A 133 -8.95 8.90 0.63
CA TRP A 133 -7.85 7.99 0.38
C TRP A 133 -8.34 6.73 -0.36
N GLY A 134 -9.39 6.08 0.12
CA GLY A 134 -9.98 4.91 -0.54
C GLY A 134 -10.42 5.18 -1.98
N ARG A 135 -10.98 6.38 -2.27
CA ARG A 135 -11.32 6.80 -3.64
C ARG A 135 -10.08 6.98 -4.52
N ARG A 136 -9.02 7.61 -4.01
CA ARG A 136 -7.75 7.77 -4.76
C ARG A 136 -7.10 6.43 -5.03
N THR A 137 -7.08 5.55 -4.04
CA THR A 137 -6.62 4.17 -4.17
C THR A 137 -7.42 3.43 -5.22
N GLY A 138 -8.75 3.45 -5.14
CA GLY A 138 -9.62 2.80 -6.13
C GLY A 138 -9.40 3.33 -7.54
N ALA A 139 -9.19 4.64 -7.70
CA ALA A 139 -8.86 5.25 -8.98
C ALA A 139 -7.49 4.77 -9.53
N VAL A 140 -6.47 4.66 -8.67
CA VAL A 140 -5.16 4.13 -9.05
C VAL A 140 -5.25 2.65 -9.42
N VAL A 141 -5.95 1.82 -8.62
CA VAL A 141 -6.22 0.40 -8.96
C VAL A 141 -6.90 0.31 -10.32
N GLY A 142 -7.95 1.10 -10.54
CA GLY A 142 -8.69 1.13 -11.79
C GLY A 142 -7.81 1.52 -12.97
N ALA A 143 -7.00 2.57 -12.84
CA ALA A 143 -6.06 3.00 -13.87
C ALA A 143 -5.01 1.91 -14.17
N THR A 144 -4.44 1.29 -13.15
CA THR A 144 -3.48 0.19 -13.32
C THR A 144 -4.11 -1.02 -14.02
N ALA A 145 -5.36 -1.38 -13.67
CA ALA A 145 -6.09 -2.45 -14.34
C ALA A 145 -6.37 -2.13 -15.81
N VAL A 146 -6.73 -0.88 -16.13
CA VAL A 146 -6.92 -0.42 -17.51
C VAL A 146 -5.61 -0.49 -18.30
N VAL A 147 -4.49 -0.04 -17.72
CA VAL A 147 -3.17 -0.11 -18.37
C VAL A 147 -2.77 -1.57 -18.58
N ALA A 148 -2.97 -2.45 -17.59
CA ALA A 148 -2.69 -3.87 -17.74
C ALA A 148 -3.53 -4.53 -18.85
N ALA A 149 -4.82 -4.22 -18.92
CA ALA A 149 -5.70 -4.68 -19.99
C ALA A 149 -5.27 -4.15 -21.37
N ALA A 150 -4.84 -2.89 -21.44
CA ALA A 150 -4.33 -2.29 -22.67
C ALA A 150 -3.01 -2.96 -23.12
N VAL A 151 -2.09 -3.23 -22.20
CA VAL A 151 -0.84 -3.94 -22.49
C VAL A 151 -1.12 -5.37 -22.96
N ASP A 152 -2.03 -6.10 -22.31
CA ASP A 152 -2.46 -7.44 -22.73
C ASP A 152 -3.08 -7.42 -24.13
N LEU A 153 -3.96 -6.45 -24.41
CA LEU A 153 -4.57 -6.27 -25.73
C LEU A 153 -3.51 -5.98 -26.81
N VAL A 154 -2.56 -5.10 -26.54
CA VAL A 154 -1.45 -4.77 -27.45
C VAL A 154 -0.57 -6.00 -27.70
N HIS A 155 -0.31 -6.80 -26.67
CA HIS A 155 0.45 -8.04 -26.78
C HIS A 155 -0.27 -9.09 -27.66
N ARG A 156 -1.60 -9.17 -27.58
CA ARG A 156 -2.41 -10.09 -28.40
C ARG A 156 -2.51 -9.67 -29.87
N VAL A 157 -2.39 -8.37 -30.16
CA VAL A 157 -2.56 -7.82 -31.51
C VAL A 157 -1.23 -7.76 -32.30
N ALA A 158 -0.14 -8.33 -31.77
CA ALA A 158 1.17 -8.38 -32.42
C ALA A 158 1.69 -7.00 -32.87
N VAL A 159 1.47 -5.98 -32.04
CA VAL A 159 2.00 -4.64 -32.29
C VAL A 159 3.50 -4.63 -31.96
N PRO A 160 4.38 -4.08 -32.82
CA PRO A 160 5.81 -4.02 -32.56
C PRO A 160 6.11 -3.31 -31.21
N GLY A 161 6.96 -3.93 -30.39
CA GLY A 161 7.15 -3.59 -28.97
C GLY A 161 7.57 -2.15 -28.66
N SER A 162 8.08 -1.40 -29.64
CA SER A 162 8.38 0.03 -29.52
C SER A 162 7.16 0.90 -29.26
N VAL A 163 5.98 0.51 -29.75
CA VAL A 163 4.73 1.26 -29.56
C VAL A 163 4.18 1.09 -28.14
N ALA A 164 4.34 -0.10 -27.55
CA ALA A 164 3.90 -0.41 -26.19
C ALA A 164 4.69 0.40 -25.13
N VAL A 165 6.01 0.50 -25.32
CA VAL A 165 6.89 1.31 -24.45
C VAL A 165 6.57 2.80 -24.57
N GLY A 166 6.29 3.29 -25.78
CA GLY A 166 5.86 4.67 -26.02
C GLY A 166 4.52 5.01 -25.36
N ALA A 167 3.54 4.10 -25.42
CA ALA A 167 2.26 4.26 -24.74
C ALA A 167 2.41 4.27 -23.21
N LEU A 168 3.26 3.40 -22.66
CA LEU A 168 3.53 3.35 -21.22
C LEU A 168 4.20 4.65 -20.73
N ALA A 169 5.17 5.17 -21.49
CA ALA A 169 5.82 6.45 -21.21
C ALA A 169 4.82 7.62 -21.27
N LEU A 170 3.91 7.62 -22.26
CA LEU A 170 2.85 8.63 -22.37
C LEU A 170 1.87 8.60 -21.19
N VAL A 171 1.52 7.40 -20.70
CA VAL A 171 0.65 7.27 -19.51
C VAL A 171 1.35 7.80 -18.25
N VAL A 172 2.63 7.49 -18.07
CA VAL A 172 3.44 8.02 -16.95
C VAL A 172 3.54 9.55 -17.02
N VAL A 173 3.83 10.10 -18.21
CA VAL A 173 3.91 11.55 -18.44
C VAL A 173 2.54 12.23 -18.25
N ALA A 174 1.45 11.59 -18.68
CA ALA A 174 0.10 12.11 -18.49
C ALA A 174 -0.39 12.04 -17.02
N ALA A 175 0.10 11.07 -16.24
CA ALA A 175 -0.20 10.96 -14.82
C ALA A 175 0.65 11.90 -13.95
N TRP A 176 1.82 12.31 -14.43
CA TRP A 176 2.78 13.18 -13.72
C TRP A 176 2.18 14.47 -13.14
N PRO A 177 1.33 15.24 -13.86
CA PRO A 177 0.76 16.48 -13.36
C PRO A 177 -0.21 16.26 -12.18
N TRP A 178 -0.80 15.07 -12.06
CA TRP A 178 -1.68 14.72 -10.94
C TRP A 178 -0.90 14.33 -9.70
N VAL A 179 0.26 13.69 -9.88
CA VAL A 179 1.20 13.38 -8.79
C VAL A 179 1.90 14.65 -8.31
N ALA A 180 2.34 15.51 -9.23
CA ALA A 180 3.06 16.74 -8.91
C ALA A 180 2.17 17.82 -8.24
N ARG A 181 0.84 17.72 -8.36
CA ARG A 181 -0.11 18.68 -7.78
C ARG A 181 -0.66 18.29 -6.42
N THR A 182 -0.16 17.26 -5.74
CA THR A 182 -0.53 17.08 -4.33
C THR A 182 0.09 18.22 -3.53
N PRO A 183 -0.71 19.20 -3.04
CA PRO A 183 -0.16 20.29 -2.26
C PRO A 183 0.42 19.67 -0.98
N GLY A 184 1.70 19.94 -0.71
CA GLY A 184 2.23 19.82 0.64
C GLY A 184 1.39 20.74 1.51
N GLY A 185 0.54 20.14 2.35
CA GLY A 185 -0.20 20.88 3.35
C GLY A 185 0.75 21.20 4.48
N ASP A 186 1.23 22.44 4.50
CA ASP A 186 1.62 23.14 5.71
C ASP A 186 0.41 23.32 6.64
#